data_AF-A0A2V8D964-F1
#
_entry.id   AF-A0A2V8D964-F1
#
_cell.length_a   1.000
_cell.length_b   1.000
_cell.length_c   1.000
_cell.angle_alpha   90.00
_cell.angle_beta   90.00
_cell.angle_gamma   90.00
#
_symmetry.space_group_name_H-M   'P 1'
#
loop_
_entity.id
_entity.type
_entity.pdbx_description
1 polymer ?
#
loop_
_entity_poly.entity_id
_entity_poly.type
_entity_poly.pdbx_seq_one_letter_code
_entity_poly.pdbx_strand_id
1 'polypeptide(L)' 'MVDYTESGILTTAADLLFSGGREGHFFALDARTGELLWKTNLGGTVASGPMTYAAAGHQYVAVSADNALYVFGLPD' A
#
# COMPACT_ATOMS: atom_id res chain seq x y z
N MET A 1 -5.27 -15.38 -12.05
CA MET A 1 -3.98 -14.68 -12.15
C MET A 1 -3.52 -14.48 -10.72
N VAL A 2 -2.33 -14.96 -10.38
CA VAL A 2 -1.77 -14.89 -9.02
C VAL A 2 -1.03 -13.56 -8.92
N ASP A 3 -1.25 -12.79 -7.85
CA ASP A 3 -0.48 -11.56 -7.61
C ASP A 3 0.87 -11.93 -7.00
N TYR A 4 1.95 -11.47 -7.61
CA TYR A 4 3.29 -11.67 -7.14
C TYR A 4 3.74 -10.46 -6.31
N THR A 5 3.72 -10.62 -4.99
CA THR A 5 4.16 -9.58 -4.05
C THR A 5 5.68 -9.42 -4.12
N GLU A 6 6.15 -8.23 -4.52
CA GLU A 6 7.59 -7.89 -4.64
C GLU A 6 7.99 -6.76 -3.70
N SER A 7 7.04 -5.95 -3.22
CA SER A 7 7.35 -4.85 -2.32
C SER A 7 7.68 -5.32 -0.90
N GLY A 8 8.33 -4.43 -0.16
CA GLY A 8 8.35 -4.51 1.30
C GLY A 8 6.95 -4.36 1.91
N ILE A 9 6.86 -4.58 3.22
CA ILE A 9 5.61 -4.53 3.98
C ILE A 9 5.63 -3.28 4.88
N LEU A 10 4.50 -2.60 4.96
CA LEU A 10 4.22 -1.58 5.98
C LEU A 10 3.10 -2.05 6.90
N THR A 11 3.33 -2.08 8.21
CA THR A 11 2.29 -2.27 9.21
C THR A 11 2.03 -0.99 9.98
N THR A 12 0.80 -0.83 10.48
CA THR A 12 0.40 0.33 11.31
C THR A 12 -0.16 -0.14 12.64
N ALA A 13 -0.27 0.78 13.62
CA ALA A 13 -0.87 0.49 14.92
C ALA A 13 -2.39 0.21 14.86
N ALA A 14 -3.02 0.45 13.71
CA ALA A 14 -4.45 0.20 13.48
C ALA A 14 -4.73 -1.19 12.87
N ASP A 15 -3.79 -2.13 13.03
CA ASP A 15 -3.88 -3.49 12.48
C ASP A 15 -4.06 -3.53 10.94
N LEU A 16 -3.46 -2.57 10.23
CA LEU A 16 -3.41 -2.56 8.75
C LEU A 16 -2.02 -2.94 8.25
N LEU A 17 -1.99 -3.79 7.22
CA LEU A 17 -0.79 -4.15 6.44
C LEU A 17 -0.93 -3.65 5.00
N PHE A 18 0.03 -2.85 4.53
CA PHE A 18 0.11 -2.40 3.14
C PHE A 18 1.26 -3.09 2.41
N SER A 19 1.00 -3.51 1.17
CA SER A 19 2.00 -4.09 0.27
C SER A 19 1.53 -4.02 -1.18
N GLY A 20 2.38 -4.44 -2.11
CA GLY A 20 2.12 -4.46 -3.54
C GLY A 20 3.04 -5.40 -4.32
N GLY A 21 2.86 -5.42 -5.64
CA GLY A 21 3.52 -6.40 -6.46
C GLY A 21 3.68 -6.07 -7.94
N ARG A 22 4.13 -7.09 -8.67
CA ARG A 22 4.53 -7.03 -10.08
C ARG A 22 3.41 -6.71 -11.05
N GLU A 23 2.18 -7.08 -10.69
CA GLU A 23 0.99 -6.80 -11.48
C GLU A 23 0.47 -5.36 -11.26
N GLY A 24 1.20 -4.57 -10.47
CA GLY A 24 0.89 -3.17 -10.15
C GLY A 24 -0.20 -2.99 -9.11
N HIS A 25 -0.56 -4.06 -8.45
CA HIS A 25 -1.49 -4.01 -7.33
C HIS A 25 -0.82 -3.40 -6.10
N PHE A 26 -1.51 -2.44 -5.50
CA PHE A 26 -1.24 -1.95 -4.15
C PHE A 26 -2.47 -2.22 -3.30
N PHE A 27 -2.29 -2.80 -2.13
CA PHE A 27 -3.38 -3.33 -1.33
C PHE A 27 -3.15 -3.15 0.17
N ALA A 28 -4.25 -3.22 0.90
CA ALA A 28 -4.29 -3.24 2.35
C ALA A 28 -4.98 -4.51 2.84
N LEU A 29 -4.37 -5.18 3.82
CA LEU A 29 -4.91 -6.34 4.51
C LEU A 29 -5.18 -5.99 5.98
N ASP A 30 -6.10 -6.73 6.60
CA ASP A 30 -6.12 -6.88 8.05
C ASP A 30 -4.82 -7.59 8.47
N ALA A 31 -4.02 -6.95 9.33
CA ALA A 31 -2.70 -7.44 9.70
C ALA A 31 -2.74 -8.69 10.59
N ARG A 32 -3.90 -9.02 11.17
CA ARG A 32 -4.07 -10.15 12.09
C ARG A 32 -4.60 -11.38 11.37
N THR A 33 -5.49 -11.19 10.40
CA THR A 33 -6.17 -12.28 9.68
C THR A 33 -5.62 -12.50 8.27
N GLY A 34 -5.00 -11.48 7.67
CA GLY A 34 -4.61 -11.46 6.26
C GLY A 34 -5.77 -11.22 5.30
N GLU A 35 -6.95 -10.87 5.80
CA GLU A 35 -8.12 -10.53 4.98
C GLU A 35 -7.84 -9.31 4.11
N LEU A 36 -8.22 -9.37 2.83
CA LEU A 36 -8.09 -8.24 1.91
C LEU A 36 -9.15 -7.18 2.20
N LEU A 37 -8.73 -6.01 2.66
CA LEU A 37 -9.62 -4.89 2.98
C LEU A 37 -9.76 -3.91 1.82
N TRP A 38 -8.68 -3.69 1.06
CA TRP A 38 -8.65 -2.75 -0.04
C TRP A 38 -7.59 -3.12 -1.06
N LYS A 39 -7.83 -2.82 -2.34
CA LYS A 39 -6.91 -3.08 -3.45
C LYS A 39 -7.14 -2.07 -4.57
N THR A 40 -6.06 -1.57 -5.14
CA THR A 40 -6.07 -0.77 -6.36
C THR A 40 -5.00 -1.24 -7.34
N ASN A 41 -5.10 -0.84 -8.60
CA ASN A 41 -4.04 -1.03 -9.59
C ASN A 41 -3.41 0.33 -9.91
N LEU A 42 -2.10 0.43 -9.75
CA LEU A 42 -1.31 1.64 -10.01
C LEU A 42 -0.74 1.68 -11.43
N GLY A 43 -0.98 0.65 -12.24
CA GLY A 43 -0.57 0.56 -13.64
C GLY A 43 0.92 0.30 -13.86
N GLY A 44 1.71 0.13 -12.80
CA GLY A 44 3.14 -0.12 -12.84
C GLY A 44 3.62 -0.93 -11.64
N THR A 45 4.81 -1.51 -11.71
CA THR A 45 5.30 -2.46 -10.68
C THR A 45 5.54 -1.77 -9.33
N VAL A 46 4.99 -2.35 -8.26
CA VAL A 46 5.23 -1.90 -6.88
C VAL A 46 6.34 -2.75 -6.26
N ALA A 47 7.59 -2.31 -6.39
CA ALA A 47 8.77 -3.02 -5.89
C ALA A 47 9.36 -2.44 -4.60
N SER A 48 9.01 -1.20 -4.26
CA SER A 48 9.52 -0.53 -3.04
C SER A 48 8.54 -0.70 -1.88
N GLY A 49 9.07 -0.84 -0.66
CA GLY A 49 8.25 -0.87 0.55
C GLY A 49 7.41 0.43 0.70
N PRO A 50 6.11 0.33 1.04
CA PRO A 50 5.29 1.49 1.36
C PRO A 50 5.79 2.18 2.64
N MET A 51 5.46 3.45 2.81
CA MET A 51 5.69 4.19 4.04
C MET A 51 4.46 5.01 4.45
N THR A 52 4.36 5.37 5.73
CA THR A 52 3.31 6.27 6.22
C THR A 52 3.90 7.45 6.99
N TYR A 53 3.21 8.58 6.94
CA TYR A 53 3.56 9.81 7.64
C TYR A 53 2.28 10.59 7.96
N ALA A 54 2.40 11.61 8.81
CA ALA A 54 1.32 12.56 9.08
C ALA A 54 1.72 13.98 8.66
N ALA A 55 0.79 14.71 8.06
CA ALA A 55 0.95 16.12 7.72
C ALA A 55 -0.37 16.86 7.97
N ALA A 56 -0.32 18.03 8.61
CA ALA A 56 -1.50 18.83 8.94
C ALA A 56 -2.64 18.02 9.61
N GLY A 57 -2.29 17.11 10.53
CA GLY A 57 -3.24 16.27 11.25
C GLY A 57 -3.79 15.06 10.48
N HIS A 58 -3.44 14.89 9.20
CA HIS A 58 -3.92 13.79 8.36
C HIS A 58 -2.80 12.77 8.11
N GLN A 59 -3.15 11.48 8.21
CA GLN A 59 -2.24 10.38 7.90
C GLN A 59 -2.28 10.05 6.41
N TYR A 60 -1.09 9.83 5.84
CA TYR A 60 -0.93 9.43 4.45
C TYR A 60 -0.10 8.16 4.34
N VAL A 61 -0.35 7.38 3.28
CA VAL A 61 0.45 6.23 2.87
C VAL A 61 1.02 6.51 1.49
N ALA A 62 2.34 6.42 1.36
CA ALA A 62 3.06 6.67 0.12
C ALA A 62 3.74 5.40 -0.39
N VAL A 63 3.72 5.22 -1.70
CA VAL A 63 4.36 4.09 -2.39
C VAL A 63 4.74 4.49 -3.80
N SER A 64 5.89 4.02 -4.29
CA SER A 64 6.26 4.17 -5.70
C SER A 64 5.78 2.98 -6.52
N ALA A 65 5.32 3.26 -7.74
CA ALA A 65 5.07 2.25 -8.76
C ALA A 65 5.75 2.69 -10.06
N ASP A 66 6.71 1.89 -10.54
CA ASP A 66 7.68 2.26 -11.58
C ASP A 66 8.23 3.69 -11.40
N ASN A 67 7.79 4.64 -12.23
CA ASN A 67 8.30 5.99 -12.30
C ASN A 67 7.36 7.05 -11.67
N ALA A 68 6.35 6.61 -10.92
CA ALA A 68 5.37 7.48 -10.28
C ALA A 68 5.32 7.24 -8.75
N LEU A 69 5.11 8.31 -8.00
CA LEU A 69 4.81 8.27 -6.56
C LEU A 69 3.31 8.44 -6.36
N TYR A 70 2.70 7.53 -5.60
CA TYR A 70 1.30 7.59 -5.21
C TYR A 70 1.20 7.89 -3.72
N VAL A 71 0.26 8.74 -3.34
CA VAL A 71 -0.03 9.10 -1.94
C VAL A 71 -1.53 8.95 -1.70
N PHE A 72 -1.89 8.15 -0.70
CA PHE A 72 -3.26 7.87 -0.29
C PHE A 72 -3.53 8.48 1.07
N GLY A 73 -4.73 9.04 1.26
CA GLY A 73 -5.25 9.51 2.52
C GLY A 73 -6.77 9.29 2.55
N LEU A 74 -7.35 9.22 3.74
CA LEU A 74 -8.81 9.22 3.86
C LEU A 74 -9.36 10.61 3.51
N PRO A 75 -10.60 10.70 2.99
CA PRO A 75 -11.30 11.97 2.86
C PRO A 75 -11.45 12.68 4.21
N ASP A 76 -11.61 14.00 4.17
CA ASP A 76 -11.97 14.83 5.33
C ASP A 76 -13.38 14.53 5.86
#